data_AF-A0A4R8EJM9-F1
#
_entry.id   AF-A0A4R8EJM9-F1
#
_cell.length_a   1.000
_cell.length_b   1.000
_cell.length_c   1.000
_cell.angle_alpha   90.00
_cell.angle_beta   90.00
_cell.angle_gamma   90.00
#
_symmetry.space_group_name_H-M   'P 1'
#
loop_
_entity.id
_entity.type
_entity.pdbx_description
1 polymer ?
#
loop_
_entity_poly.entity_id
_entity_poly.type
_entity_poly.pdbx_seq_one_letter_code
_entity_poly.pdbx_strand_id
1 'polypeptide(L)'
;MGYLLDVVLILLLLIAVAVLVWGWDNYVRIVPLTSDKFGLFKNASKYENPDWVKKINERGGMTRTEWASFIDRHYNPPGRPPENSN
;
A
#
# COMPACT_ATOMS: atom_id res chain seq x y z
N MET A 1 29.38 15.20 -28.86
CA MET A 1 29.26 13.82 -28.34
C MET A 1 29.03 13.77 -26.82
N GLY A 2 29.68 14.61 -25.99
CA GLY A 2 29.52 14.58 -24.52
C GLY A 2 28.11 14.88 -24.00
N TYR A 3 27.47 15.95 -24.49
CA TYR A 3 26.14 16.39 -24.03
C TYR A 3 25.03 15.34 -24.14
N LEU A 4 25.08 14.44 -25.13
CA LEU A 4 24.06 13.40 -25.28
C LEU A 4 24.16 12.36 -24.16
N LEU A 5 25.39 12.05 -23.74
CA LEU A 5 25.67 11.08 -22.68
C LEU A 5 25.26 11.64 -21.31
N ASP A 6 25.50 12.93 -21.08
CA ASP A 6 25.06 13.65 -19.88
C ASP A 6 23.53 13.69 -19.77
N VAL A 7 22.83 13.98 -20.87
CA VAL A 7 21.35 14.00 -20.90
C VAL A 7 20.77 12.61 -20.62
N VAL A 8 21.36 11.55 -21.18
CA VAL A 8 20.94 10.16 -20.93
C VAL A 8 21.15 9.79 -19.46
N LEU A 9 22.28 10.16 -18.87
CA LEU A 9 22.57 9.93 -17.44
C LEU A 9 21.56 10.64 -16.54
N ILE A 10 21.23 11.91 -16.83
CA ILE A 10 20.25 12.68 -16.06
C ILE A 10 18.87 12.03 -16.15
N LEU A 11 18.45 11.61 -17.35
CA LEU A 11 17.18 10.91 -17.55
C LEU A 11 17.09 9.62 -16.76
N LEU A 12 18.14 8.79 -16.79
CA LEU A 12 18.22 7.55 -16.02
C LEU A 12 18.16 7.82 -14.51
N LEU A 13 18.84 8.87 -14.04
CA LEU A 13 18.82 9.24 -12.62
C LEU A 13 17.41 9.66 -12.17
N LEU A 14 16.70 10.44 -12.98
CA LEU A 14 15.32 10.84 -12.69
C LEU A 14 14.37 9.64 -12.67
N ILE A 15 14.51 8.71 -13.61
CA ILE A 15 13.73 7.46 -13.63
C ILE A 15 14.03 6.63 -12.38
N ALA A 16 15.30 6.48 -12.01
CA ALA A 16 15.70 5.74 -10.82
C ALA A 16 15.10 6.35 -9.54
N VAL A 17 15.16 7.68 -9.39
CA VAL A 17 14.55 8.39 -8.26
C VAL A 17 13.04 8.17 -8.25
N ALA A 18 12.37 8.28 -9.39
CA ALA A 18 10.92 8.07 -9.48
C ALA A 18 10.52 6.64 -9.06
N VAL A 19 11.26 5.63 -9.52
CA VAL A 19 11.04 4.21 -9.15
C VAL A 19 11.28 3.99 -7.66
N LEU A 20 12.33 4.60 -7.09
CA LEU A 20 12.62 4.49 -5.66
C LEU A 20 11.53 5.14 -4.79
N VAL A 21 11.05 6.32 -5.16
CA VAL A 21 9.96 7.00 -4.45
C VAL A 21 8.66 6.19 -4.54
N TRP A 22 8.34 5.66 -5.71
CA TRP A 22 7.17 4.81 -5.90
C TRP A 22 7.27 3.50 -5.10
N GLY A 23 8.43 2.84 -5.14
CA GLY A 23 8.69 1.63 -4.36
C GLY A 23 8.60 1.90 -2.84
N TRP A 24 9.14 3.03 -2.39
CA TRP A 24 9.03 3.45 -1.01
C TRP A 24 7.57 3.64 -0.59
N ASP A 25 6.77 4.39 -1.34
CA ASP A 25 5.37 4.67 -0.97
C ASP A 25 4.48 3.42 -0.96
N ASN A 26 4.75 2.45 -1.83
CA ASN A 26 3.93 1.25 -1.96
C ASN A 26 4.34 0.10 -1.02
N TYR A 27 5.64 -0.05 -0.76
CA TYR A 27 6.17 -1.24 -0.09
C TYR A 27 6.84 -0.95 1.25
N VAL A 28 7.43 0.24 1.43
CA VAL A 28 8.18 0.55 2.65
C VAL A 28 7.40 1.47 3.58
N ARG A 29 6.60 2.39 3.02
CA ARG A 29 5.79 3.32 3.78
C ARG A 29 4.65 2.57 4.45
N ILE A 30 4.76 2.49 5.76
CA ILE A 30 3.72 1.96 6.63
C ILE A 30 2.68 3.06 6.80
N VAL A 31 1.46 2.81 6.34
CA VAL A 31 0.31 3.66 6.57
C VAL A 31 -0.16 3.40 8.01
N PRO A 32 -0.06 4.38 8.91
CA PRO A 32 -0.54 4.19 10.27
C PRO A 32 -2.04 3.94 10.24
N LEU A 33 -2.50 3.05 11.13
CA LEU A 33 -3.92 2.84 11.36
C LEU A 33 -4.47 4.07 12.10
N THR A 34 -4.91 5.08 11.35
CA THR A 34 -5.67 6.23 11.89
C THR A 34 -6.95 5.74 12.60
N SER A 35 -7.57 6.56 13.45
CA SER A 35 -8.72 6.14 14.30
C SER A 35 -9.78 5.34 13.53
N ASP A 36 -10.12 5.80 12.33
CA ASP A 36 -11.18 5.20 11.52
C ASP A 36 -10.74 3.87 10.90
N LYS A 37 -9.47 3.77 10.48
CA LYS A 37 -8.88 2.55 9.91
C LYS A 37 -8.66 1.49 10.98
N PHE A 38 -8.36 1.90 12.21
CA PHE A 38 -8.17 1.00 13.33
C PHE A 38 -9.47 0.28 13.71
N GLY A 39 -10.61 0.97 13.65
CA GLY A 39 -11.93 0.35 13.87
C GLY A 39 -12.25 -0.75 12.85
N LEU A 40 -12.06 -0.45 11.56
CA LEU A 40 -12.21 -1.42 10.46
C LEU A 40 -11.27 -2.61 10.63
N PHE A 41 -9.98 -2.32 10.89
CA PHE A 41 -8.98 -3.35 11.12
C PHE A 41 -9.36 -4.25 12.29
N LYS A 42 -9.68 -3.70 13.47
CA LYS A 42 -10.03 -4.47 14.67
C LYS A 42 -11.20 -5.41 14.47
N ASN A 43 -12.15 -5.06 13.60
CA ASN A 43 -13.29 -5.91 13.31
C ASN A 43 -12.93 -7.04 12.36
N ALA A 44 -12.29 -6.72 11.23
CA ALA A 44 -11.94 -7.72 10.21
C ALA A 44 -10.73 -8.58 10.59
N SER A 45 -9.82 -8.09 11.45
CA SER A 45 -8.65 -8.84 11.94
C SER A 45 -9.03 -10.07 12.77
N LYS A 46 -10.27 -10.15 13.28
CA LYS A 46 -10.78 -11.34 13.99
C LYS A 46 -10.87 -12.58 13.09
N TYR A 47 -10.94 -12.37 11.78
CA TYR A 47 -11.05 -13.41 10.76
C TYR A 47 -9.74 -13.61 9.99
N GLU A 48 -8.67 -12.91 10.37
CA GLU A 48 -7.35 -13.00 9.76
C GLU A 48 -6.41 -13.89 10.59
N ASN A 49 -5.28 -14.26 10.00
CA ASN A 49 -4.26 -15.04 10.71
C ASN A 49 -3.70 -14.25 11.91
N PRO A 50 -3.72 -14.79 13.14
CA PRO A 50 -3.24 -14.09 14.33
C PRO A 50 -1.77 -13.67 14.25
N ASP A 51 -0.91 -14.44 13.57
CA ASP A 51 0.52 -14.09 13.39
C ASP A 51 0.68 -12.89 12.47
N TRP A 52 -0.14 -12.81 11.41
CA TRP A 52 -0.16 -11.65 10.52
C TRP A 52 -0.66 -10.40 11.24
N VAL A 53 -1.75 -10.52 12.00
CA VAL A 53 -2.31 -9.41 12.80
C VAL A 53 -1.30 -8.91 13.83
N LYS A 54 -0.60 -9.81 14.51
CA LYS A 54 0.47 -9.45 15.46
C LYS A 54 1.57 -8.67 14.76
N LYS A 55 2.03 -9.13 13.59
CA LYS A 55 3.05 -8.44 12.79
C LYS A 55 2.62 -7.02 12.36
N ILE A 56 1.36 -6.83 11.97
CA ILE A 56 0.81 -5.51 11.64
C ILE A 56 0.77 -4.59 12.85
N ASN A 57 0.35 -5.11 14.01
CA ASN A 57 0.31 -4.33 15.26
C ASN A 57 1.72 -3.95 15.75
N GLU A 58 2.69 -4.87 15.71
CA GLU A 58 4.09 -4.59 16.07
C GLU A 58 4.73 -3.55 15.14
N ARG A 59 4.36 -3.59 13.86
CA ARG A 59 4.77 -2.62 12.84
C ARG A 59 4.06 -1.27 12.98
N GLY A 60 2.95 -1.19 13.73
CA GLY A 60 2.15 0.02 13.93
C GLY A 60 1.24 0.39 12.74
N GLY A 61 1.09 -0.51 11.76
CA GLY A 61 0.30 -0.26 10.57
C GLY A 61 0.58 -1.23 9.43
N MET A 62 -0.03 -0.97 8.27
CA MET A 62 0.08 -1.79 7.07
C MET A 62 0.73 -1.01 5.94
N THR A 63 1.37 -1.69 4.99
CA THR A 63 1.70 -1.04 3.72
C THR A 63 0.44 -0.70 2.94
N ARG A 64 0.56 0.16 1.93
CA ARG A 64 -0.56 0.53 1.06
C ARG A 64 -1.15 -0.68 0.31
N THR A 65 -0.30 -1.59 -0.13
CA THR A 65 -0.68 -2.83 -0.80
C THR A 65 -1.36 -3.83 0.14
N GLU A 66 -0.84 -3.99 1.36
CA GLU A 66 -1.48 -4.80 2.41
C GLU A 66 -2.86 -4.24 2.76
N TRP A 67 -2.98 -2.92 2.91
CA TRP A 67 -4.24 -2.25 3.20
C TRP A 67 -5.26 -2.43 2.05
N ALA A 68 -4.85 -2.22 0.80
CA ALA A 68 -5.73 -2.39 -0.35
C ALA A 68 -6.25 -3.84 -0.45
N SER A 69 -5.36 -4.82 -0.28
CA SER A 69 -5.73 -6.23 -0.30
C SER A 69 -6.62 -6.63 0.87
N PHE A 70 -6.37 -6.07 2.07
CA PHE A 70 -7.23 -6.26 3.24
C PHE A 70 -8.64 -5.72 3.02
N ILE A 71 -8.75 -4.49 2.50
CA ILE A 71 -10.05 -3.89 2.16
C ILE A 71 -10.76 -4.72 1.09
N ASP A 72 -10.05 -5.16 0.06
CA ASP A 72 -10.66 -5.96 -1.01
C ASP A 72 -11.27 -7.26 -0.48
N ARG A 73 -10.51 -8.01 0.34
CA ARG A 73 -10.99 -9.26 0.94
C ARG A 73 -12.20 -9.11 1.86
N HIS A 74 -12.25 -8.03 2.66
CA HIS A 74 -13.25 -7.89 3.73
C HIS A 74 -14.42 -6.96 3.38
N TYR A 75 -14.22 -6.02 2.47
CA TYR A 75 -15.18 -4.94 2.19
C TYR A 75 -15.56 -4.83 0.71
N ASN A 76 -14.80 -5.44 -0.21
CA ASN A 76 -15.12 -5.49 -1.63
C ASN A 76 -15.08 -6.93 -2.19
N PRO A 77 -15.92 -7.85 -1.67
CA PRO A 77 -15.88 -9.24 -2.09
C PRO A 77 -16.19 -9.36 -3.60
N PRO A 78 -15.49 -10.26 -4.33
CA PRO A 78 -15.71 -10.45 -5.76
C PRO A 78 -17.17 -10.85 -5.99
N GLY A 79 -17.93 -9.96 -6.65
CA GLY A 79 -19.36 -10.15 -6.94
C GLY A 79 -20.31 -9.14 -6.29
N ARG A 80 -19.85 -8.21 -5.46
CA ARG A 80 -20.69 -7.07 -5.01
C ARG A 80 -20.61 -5.96 -6.07
N PRO A 81 -21.70 -5.65 -6.81
CA PRO A 81 -21.71 -4.48 -7.68
C PRO A 81 -21.53 -3.21 -6.82
N PRO A 82 -20.87 -2.17 -7.35
CA PRO A 82 -20.62 -0.95 -6.59
C PRO A 82 -21.97 -0.33 -6.18
N GLU A 83 -22.06 0.07 -4.92
CA GLU A 83 -23.29 0.51 -4.22
C GLU A 83 -23.94 1.78 -4.81
N ASN A 84 -23.35 2.36 -5.85
CA ASN A 84 -23.78 3.58 -6.53
C ASN A 84 -24.26 3.37 -7.98
N SER A 85 -24.66 2.15 -8.37
CA SER A 85 -25.42 1.93 -9.60
C SER A 85 -26.93 2.02 -9.34
N ASN A 86 -27.43 3.22 -9.05
CA ASN A 86 -28.86 3.56 -9.13
C ASN A 86 -29.00 4.89 -9.86
#